data_AF-A0AA39P5K7-F1
#
_entry.id   AF-A0AA39P5K7-F1
#
_cell.length_a   1.000
_cell.length_b   1.000
_cell.length_c   1.000
_cell.angle_alpha   90.00
_cell.angle_beta   90.00
_cell.angle_gamma   90.00
#
_symmetry.space_group_name_H-M   'P 1'
#
loop_
_entity.id
_entity.type
_entity.pdbx_description
1 polymer ?
#
loop_
_entity_poly.entity_id
_entity_poly.type
_entity_poly.pdbx_seq_one_letter_code
_entity_poly.pdbx_strand_id
1 'polypeptide(L)'
;MPASVGCPRKYQTQEEQWQAHAESSARSYARHKRKINKHRQRKYRVAHLPSQASTTMSHQNISLPKQVIKPLTKRLLDRALHKKEEFLTLVDRSPCTYADGLYVRFMEMVTRPMPRGDDNEICQELMKIGELIKDITTIEDRILNAAGVGNDLVEAQQIREEMQEVEHWLEDILCGTLEGVDILTKAYEDGTLLFQHVAK
;
A
#
# COMPACT_ATOMS: atom_id res chain seq x y z
N MET A 1 60.00 25.57 15.43
CA MET A 1 58.54 25.32 15.57
C MET A 1 58.08 24.58 14.31
N PRO A 2 57.91 23.25 14.32
CA PRO A 2 57.40 22.55 13.15
C PRO A 2 55.92 22.89 12.95
N ALA A 3 55.57 23.26 11.71
CA ALA A 3 54.21 23.60 11.31
C ALA A 3 53.28 22.42 11.54
N SER A 4 52.12 22.67 12.16
CA SER A 4 51.07 21.66 12.33
C SER A 4 50.60 21.23 10.94
N VAL A 5 50.87 19.99 10.57
CA VAL A 5 50.34 19.38 9.35
C VAL A 5 48.84 19.24 9.55
N GLY A 6 48.07 20.14 8.93
CA GLY A 6 46.62 20.09 8.93
C GLY A 6 46.13 18.75 8.37
N CYS A 7 45.02 18.26 8.91
CA CYS A 7 44.43 16.98 8.52
C CYS A 7 44.29 16.90 6.98
N PRO A 8 44.87 15.88 6.31
CA PRO A 8 44.81 15.77 4.85
C PRO A 8 43.36 15.78 4.37
N ARG A 9 43.08 16.51 3.28
CA ARG A 9 41.76 16.48 2.65
C ARG A 9 41.45 15.06 2.18
N LYS A 10 40.28 14.55 2.59
CA LYS A 10 39.81 13.19 2.29
C LYS A 10 39.52 12.95 0.80
N TYR A 11 39.25 14.02 0.05
CA TYR A 11 39.00 13.98 -1.40
C TYR A 11 39.93 14.99 -2.06
N GLN A 12 40.58 14.60 -3.16
CA GLN A 12 41.56 15.42 -3.86
C GLN A 12 40.92 16.22 -5.00
N THR A 13 39.84 15.71 -5.57
CA THR A 13 39.10 16.35 -6.66
C THR A 13 37.64 16.63 -6.28
N GLN A 14 37.03 17.57 -7.01
CA GLN A 14 35.62 17.91 -6.82
C GLN A 14 34.69 16.76 -7.27
N GLU A 15 35.11 16.00 -8.28
CA GLU A 15 34.39 14.82 -8.77
C GLU A 15 34.34 13.69 -7.73
N GLU A 16 35.48 13.40 -7.07
CA GLU A 16 35.53 12.42 -5.97
C GLU A 16 34.61 12.81 -4.82
N GLN A 17 34.55 14.11 -4.50
CA GLN A 17 33.67 14.63 -3.48
C GLN A 17 32.20 14.42 -3.86
N TRP A 18 31.82 14.68 -5.11
CA TRP A 18 30.46 14.45 -5.62
C TRP A 18 30.07 12.98 -5.60
N GLN A 19 30.94 12.09 -6.06
CA GLN A 19 30.69 10.64 -6.02
C GLN A 19 30.51 10.14 -4.59
N ALA A 20 31.38 10.55 -3.66
CA ALA A 20 31.25 10.18 -2.25
C ALA A 20 29.94 10.71 -1.62
N HIS A 21 29.51 11.93 -1.99
CA HIS A 21 28.23 12.48 -1.56
C HIS A 21 27.03 11.73 -2.17
N ALA A 22 27.10 11.36 -3.45
CA ALA A 22 26.06 10.60 -4.14
C ALA A 22 25.89 9.20 -3.50
N GLU A 23 26.99 8.49 -3.26
CA GLU A 23 26.98 7.19 -2.60
C GLU A 23 26.50 7.27 -1.15
N SER A 24 26.96 8.27 -0.40
CA SER A 24 26.52 8.49 0.98
C SER A 24 25.02 8.78 1.03
N SER A 25 24.52 9.61 0.12
CA SER A 25 23.10 9.92 -0.01
C SER A 25 22.28 8.70 -0.42
N ALA A 26 22.77 7.89 -1.37
CA ALA A 26 22.12 6.65 -1.80
C ALA A 26 22.01 5.65 -0.64
N ARG A 27 23.10 5.43 0.11
CA ARG A 27 23.11 4.55 1.30
C ARG A 27 22.18 5.06 2.39
N SER A 28 22.17 6.37 2.63
CA SER A 28 21.27 7.00 3.59
C SER A 28 19.80 6.85 3.16
N TYR A 29 19.51 7.06 1.88
CA TYR A 29 18.17 6.93 1.32
C TYR A 29 17.68 5.48 1.41
N ALA A 30 18.51 4.49 1.04
CA ALA A 30 18.17 3.08 1.18
C ALA A 30 17.80 2.69 2.62
N ARG A 31 18.56 3.18 3.62
CA ARG A 31 18.25 2.96 5.05
C ARG A 31 16.94 3.60 5.50
N HIS A 32 16.60 4.76 4.94
CA HIS A 32 15.43 5.54 5.37
C HIS A 32 14.23 5.45 4.41
N LYS A 33 14.33 4.67 3.33
CA LYS A 33 13.31 4.56 2.25
C LYS A 33 11.92 4.33 2.82
N ARG A 34 11.77 3.37 3.74
CA ARG A 34 10.49 3.07 4.41
C ARG A 34 9.93 4.25 5.22
N LYS A 35 10.77 4.98 5.96
CA LYS A 35 10.34 6.15 6.75
C LYS A 35 9.94 7.33 5.84
N ILE A 36 10.72 7.56 4.79
CA ILE A 36 10.46 8.60 3.79
C ILE A 36 9.13 8.31 3.08
N ASN A 37 8.93 7.06 2.63
CA ASN A 37 7.69 6.64 1.99
C ASN A 37 6.50 6.72 2.93
N LYS A 38 6.61 6.27 4.19
CA LYS A 38 5.56 6.42 5.20
C LYS A 38 5.15 7.88 5.43
N HIS A 39 6.13 8.79 5.45
CA HIS A 39 5.84 10.22 5.59
C HIS A 39 5.17 10.80 4.34
N ARG A 40 5.62 10.42 3.15
CA ARG A 40 5.02 10.82 1.86
C ARG A 40 3.57 10.31 1.75
N GLN A 41 3.33 9.05 2.08
CA GLN A 41 1.99 8.45 2.15
C GLN A 41 1.06 9.24 3.08
N ARG A 42 1.52 9.59 4.28
CA ARG A 42 0.74 10.42 5.21
C ARG A 42 0.41 11.79 4.62
N LYS A 43 1.38 12.45 3.95
CA LYS A 43 1.18 13.78 3.35
C LYS A 43 0.21 13.72 2.17
N TYR A 44 0.32 12.69 1.33
CA TYR A 44 -0.60 12.45 0.22
C TYR A 44 -2.04 12.23 0.71
N ARG A 45 -2.21 11.41 1.76
CA ARG A 45 -3.51 11.20 2.42
C ARG A 45 -4.17 12.50 2.90
N VAL A 46 -3.38 13.41 3.46
CA VAL A 46 -3.90 14.71 3.92
C VAL A 46 -4.24 15.66 2.76
N ALA A 47 -3.50 15.58 1.65
CA ALA A 47 -3.64 16.51 0.53
C ALA A 47 -4.73 16.13 -0.47
N HIS A 48 -5.05 14.84 -0.64
CA HIS A 48 -5.87 14.36 -1.75
C HIS A 48 -7.07 13.50 -1.36
N LEU A 49 -7.25 13.17 -0.08
CA LEU A 49 -8.49 12.55 0.42
C LEU A 49 -9.30 13.56 1.23
N PRO A 50 -10.63 13.65 1.03
CA PRO A 50 -11.49 14.47 1.88
C PRO A 50 -11.36 14.00 3.33
N SER A 51 -11.06 14.97 4.21
CA SER A 51 -10.79 14.81 5.65
C SER A 51 -11.67 13.75 6.31
N GLN A 52 -11.12 12.55 6.53
CA GLN A 52 -11.63 11.68 7.58
C GLN A 52 -11.08 12.23 8.90
N ALA A 53 -11.90 13.07 9.53
CA ALA A 53 -11.64 13.60 10.86
C ALA A 53 -11.24 12.46 11.80
N SER A 54 -9.99 12.50 12.25
CA SER A 54 -9.46 11.59 13.26
C SER A 54 -10.03 11.99 14.61
N THR A 55 -11.10 11.33 15.03
CA THR A 55 -11.60 11.39 16.40
C THR A 55 -10.55 10.76 17.31
N THR A 56 -9.82 11.59 18.04
CA THR A 56 -9.07 11.17 19.23
C THR A 56 -10.07 10.73 20.30
N MET A 57 -10.42 9.44 20.33
CA MET A 57 -11.22 8.86 21.40
C MET A 57 -10.32 8.58 22.60
N SER A 58 -10.59 9.34 23.66
CA SER A 58 -10.18 9.09 25.04
C SER A 58 -10.51 7.66 25.46
N HIS A 59 -9.51 6.91 25.92
CA HIS A 59 -9.70 5.61 26.58
C HIS A 59 -10.37 5.81 27.94
N GLN A 60 -11.71 5.76 27.98
CA GLN A 60 -12.44 5.43 29.19
C GLN A 60 -12.85 3.96 29.14
N ASN A 61 -12.16 3.15 29.94
CA ASN A 61 -12.50 1.77 30.23
C ASN A 61 -13.86 1.73 30.95
N ILE A 62 -14.94 1.59 30.20
CA ILE A 62 -16.25 1.23 30.73
C ILE A 62 -16.44 -0.26 30.45
N SER A 63 -16.23 -1.08 31.47
CA SER A 63 -16.54 -2.51 31.41
C SER A 63 -18.06 -2.70 31.29
N LEU A 64 -18.54 -2.89 30.07
CA LEU A 64 -19.94 -3.26 29.81
C LEU A 64 -20.15 -4.75 30.11
N PRO A 65 -21.31 -5.12 30.67
CA PRO A 65 -21.61 -6.50 31.01
C PRO A 65 -21.73 -7.35 29.73
N LYS A 66 -21.07 -8.52 29.74
CA LYS A 66 -21.14 -9.56 28.71
C LYS A 66 -22.57 -10.10 28.57
N GLN A 67 -23.44 -9.38 27.89
CA GLN A 67 -24.70 -9.93 27.41
C GLN A 67 -24.52 -10.55 26.02
N VAL A 68 -25.38 -11.51 25.71
CA VAL A 68 -25.26 -12.47 24.61
C VAL A 68 -25.42 -11.77 23.25
N ILE A 69 -24.34 -11.21 22.68
CA ILE A 69 -24.31 -10.48 21.40
C ILE A 69 -23.88 -11.38 20.21
N LYS A 70 -23.63 -12.68 20.45
CA LYS A 70 -23.24 -13.67 19.43
C LYS A 70 -24.06 -13.66 18.12
N PRO A 71 -25.39 -13.44 18.09
CA PRO A 71 -26.12 -13.43 16.82
C PRO A 71 -25.82 -12.20 15.94
N LEU A 72 -25.41 -11.07 16.53
CA LEU A 72 -25.13 -9.85 15.77
C LEU A 72 -23.73 -9.90 15.14
N THR A 73 -22.70 -10.28 15.90
CA THR A 73 -21.33 -10.38 15.36
C THR A 73 -21.23 -11.45 14.30
N LYS A 74 -21.93 -12.58 14.47
CA LYS A 74 -22.01 -13.61 13.44
C LYS A 74 -22.57 -13.06 12.12
N ARG A 75 -23.67 -12.29 12.15
CA ARG A 75 -24.24 -11.66 10.94
C ARG A 75 -23.30 -10.64 10.30
N LEU A 76 -22.50 -9.93 11.10
CA LEU A 76 -21.50 -8.99 10.60
C LEU A 76 -20.34 -9.74 9.94
N LEU A 77 -19.88 -10.84 10.54
CA LEU A 77 -18.85 -11.71 9.98
C LEU A 77 -19.32 -12.37 8.69
N ASP A 78 -20.56 -12.88 8.64
CA ASP A 78 -21.16 -13.43 7.41
C ASP A 78 -21.15 -12.39 6.27
N ARG A 79 -21.36 -11.10 6.59
CA ARG A 79 -21.24 -10.01 5.62
C ARG A 79 -19.79 -9.75 5.20
N ALA A 80 -18.82 -9.84 6.11
CA ALA A 80 -17.41 -9.72 5.76
C ALA A 80 -16.96 -10.86 4.83
N LEU A 81 -17.40 -12.09 5.10
CA LEU A 81 -17.16 -13.25 4.22
C LEU A 81 -17.81 -13.06 2.85
N HIS A 82 -19.03 -12.51 2.79
CA HIS A 82 -19.64 -12.18 1.51
C HIS A 82 -18.82 -11.16 0.71
N LYS A 83 -18.23 -10.16 1.38
CA LYS A 83 -17.30 -9.20 0.76
C LYS A 83 -16.00 -9.86 0.29
N LYS A 84 -15.49 -10.85 1.03
CA LYS A 84 -14.38 -11.70 0.57
C LYS A 84 -14.72 -12.42 -0.73
N GLU A 85 -15.90 -13.02 -0.85
CA GLU A 85 -16.33 -13.69 -2.08
C GLU A 85 -16.51 -12.71 -3.25
N GLU A 86 -17.03 -11.51 -3.00
CA GLU A 86 -17.12 -10.44 -4.00
C GLU A 86 -15.73 -10.05 -4.53
N PHE A 87 -14.76 -9.89 -3.62
CA PHE A 87 -13.36 -9.65 -3.97
C PHE A 87 -12.73 -10.81 -4.74
N LEU A 88 -12.91 -12.06 -4.29
CA LEU A 88 -12.39 -13.23 -5.00
C LEU A 88 -13.00 -13.35 -6.40
N THR A 89 -14.24 -12.93 -6.59
CA THR A 89 -14.86 -12.86 -7.91
C THR A 89 -14.24 -11.76 -8.77
N LEU A 90 -13.93 -10.59 -8.19
CA LEU A 90 -13.25 -9.49 -8.88
C LEU A 90 -11.85 -9.89 -9.38
N VAL A 91 -11.08 -10.61 -8.55
CA VAL A 91 -9.70 -11.03 -8.87
C VAL A 91 -9.61 -12.40 -9.54
N ASP A 92 -10.72 -12.92 -10.05
CA ASP A 92 -10.83 -14.27 -10.66
C ASP A 92 -10.16 -15.37 -9.82
N ARG A 93 -10.34 -15.30 -8.50
CA ARG A 93 -9.82 -16.20 -7.47
C ARG A 93 -8.29 -16.29 -7.37
N SER A 94 -7.55 -15.52 -8.18
CA SER A 94 -6.09 -15.47 -8.15
C SER A 94 -5.60 -14.02 -8.16
N PRO A 95 -5.39 -13.41 -6.98
CA PRO A 95 -4.85 -12.07 -6.85
C PRO A 95 -3.59 -11.82 -7.68
N CYS A 96 -2.65 -12.78 -7.69
CA CYS A 96 -1.39 -12.66 -8.41
C CYS A 96 -1.60 -12.65 -9.93
N THR A 97 -2.42 -13.58 -10.45
CA THR A 97 -2.73 -13.65 -11.89
C THR A 97 -3.53 -12.44 -12.34
N TYR A 98 -4.41 -11.93 -11.48
CA TYR A 98 -5.16 -10.70 -11.74
C TYR A 98 -4.24 -9.48 -11.85
N ALA A 99 -3.31 -9.29 -10.90
CA ALA A 99 -2.34 -8.19 -10.93
C ALA A 99 -1.39 -8.28 -12.14
N ASP A 100 -0.92 -9.49 -12.47
CA ASP A 100 -0.09 -9.75 -13.64
C ASP A 100 -0.84 -9.43 -14.95
N GLY A 101 -2.08 -9.87 -15.08
CA GLY A 101 -2.92 -9.57 -16.24
C GLY A 101 -3.21 -8.07 -16.38
N LEU A 102 -3.43 -7.36 -15.27
CA LEU A 102 -3.59 -5.90 -15.27
C LEU A 102 -2.31 -5.20 -15.72
N TYR A 103 -1.15 -5.64 -15.24
CA TYR A 103 0.14 -5.10 -15.68
C TYR A 103 0.32 -5.24 -17.20
N VAL A 104 0.08 -6.42 -17.76
CA VAL A 104 0.23 -6.68 -19.20
C VAL A 104 -0.69 -5.77 -20.02
N ARG A 105 -1.98 -5.70 -19.67
CA ARG A 105 -2.96 -4.84 -20.37
C ARG A 105 -2.58 -3.36 -20.26
N PHE A 106 -2.15 -2.93 -19.08
CA PHE A 106 -1.69 -1.57 -18.87
C PHE A 106 -0.50 -1.21 -19.77
N MET A 107 0.50 -2.10 -19.87
CA MET A 107 1.66 -1.89 -20.74
C MET A 107 1.30 -1.86 -22.22
N GLU A 108 0.33 -2.67 -22.66
CA GLU A 108 -0.20 -2.61 -24.04
C GLU A 108 -0.88 -1.28 -24.35
N MET A 109 -1.58 -0.68 -23.38
CA MET A 109 -2.21 0.63 -23.54
C MET A 109 -1.19 1.76 -23.57
N VAL A 110 -0.17 1.71 -22.71
CA VAL A 110 0.86 2.76 -22.64
C VAL A 110 1.76 2.77 -23.88
N THR A 111 2.02 1.60 -24.47
CA THR A 111 2.85 1.48 -25.68
C THR A 111 2.10 1.84 -26.97
N ARG A 112 0.76 1.85 -26.96
CA ARG A 112 -0.06 2.28 -28.10
C ARG A 112 -0.49 3.74 -27.92
N PRO A 113 -0.44 4.59 -28.97
CA PRO A 113 -1.00 5.93 -28.90
C PRO A 113 -2.54 5.85 -28.80
N MET A 114 -3.07 5.80 -27.58
CA MET A 114 -4.51 5.84 -27.35
C MET A 114 -5.06 7.27 -27.49
N PRO A 115 -6.33 7.41 -27.92
CA PRO A 115 -7.01 8.70 -27.90
C PRO A 115 -7.10 9.23 -26.46
N ARG A 116 -6.84 10.52 -26.29
CA ARG A 116 -6.91 11.20 -24.99
C ARG A 116 -8.32 11.05 -24.42
N GLY A 117 -8.47 10.36 -23.29
CA GLY A 117 -9.73 10.30 -22.56
C GLY A 117 -10.03 8.99 -21.84
N ASP A 118 -9.31 7.89 -22.13
CA ASP A 118 -9.51 6.64 -21.39
C ASP A 118 -8.86 6.72 -20.01
N ASP A 119 -9.71 6.68 -18.99
CA ASP A 119 -9.32 6.59 -17.59
C ASP A 119 -8.41 5.37 -17.38
N ASN A 120 -7.31 5.56 -16.67
CA ASN A 120 -6.33 4.53 -16.36
C ASN A 120 -7.02 3.30 -15.74
N GLU A 121 -7.02 2.16 -16.44
CA GLU A 121 -7.67 0.90 -16.02
C GLU A 121 -7.26 0.51 -14.58
N ILE A 122 -5.99 0.70 -14.21
CA ILE A 122 -5.51 0.41 -12.86
C ILE A 122 -6.18 1.32 -11.82
N CYS A 123 -6.42 2.60 -12.15
CA CYS A 123 -7.16 3.49 -11.25
C CYS A 123 -8.60 3.04 -11.06
N GLN A 124 -9.26 2.54 -12.10
CA GLN A 124 -10.62 2.01 -11.99
C GLN A 124 -10.68 0.79 -11.08
N GLU A 125 -9.74 -0.14 -11.23
CA GLU A 125 -9.65 -1.32 -10.39
C GLU A 125 -9.30 -0.97 -8.93
N LEU A 126 -8.41 0.00 -8.71
CA LEU A 126 -8.14 0.54 -7.37
C LEU A 126 -9.38 1.13 -6.71
N MET A 127 -10.24 1.84 -7.46
CA MET A 127 -11.50 2.35 -6.90
C MET A 127 -12.42 1.21 -6.46
N LYS A 128 -12.57 0.15 -7.25
CA LYS A 128 -13.39 -1.02 -6.90
C LYS A 128 -12.88 -1.72 -5.64
N ILE A 129 -11.58 -1.98 -5.57
CA ILE A 129 -10.95 -2.61 -4.40
C ILE A 129 -11.07 -1.68 -3.17
N GLY A 130 -10.86 -0.38 -3.34
CA GLY A 130 -11.00 0.62 -2.28
C GLY A 130 -12.42 0.68 -1.69
N GLU A 131 -13.45 0.51 -2.52
CA GLU A 131 -14.84 0.40 -2.06
C GLU A 131 -15.06 -0.85 -1.18
N LEU A 132 -14.53 -2.01 -1.59
CA LEU A 132 -14.60 -3.24 -0.80
C LEU A 132 -13.87 -3.13 0.54
N ILE A 133 -12.68 -2.52 0.55
CA ILE A 133 -11.91 -2.27 1.77
C ILE A 133 -12.67 -1.34 2.72
N LYS A 134 -13.31 -0.30 2.19
CA LYS A 134 -14.13 0.64 2.97
C LYS A 134 -15.35 -0.05 3.60
N ASP A 135 -16.01 -0.92 2.84
CA ASP A 135 -17.13 -1.72 3.32
C ASP A 135 -16.70 -2.64 4.47
N ILE A 136 -15.59 -3.36 4.33
CA ILE A 136 -15.07 -4.23 5.39
C ILE A 136 -14.64 -3.42 6.62
N THR A 137 -13.97 -2.29 6.44
CA THR A 137 -13.59 -1.41 7.56
C THR A 137 -14.83 -0.97 8.36
N THR A 138 -15.93 -0.68 7.66
CA THR A 138 -17.21 -0.35 8.30
C THR A 138 -17.79 -1.54 9.08
N ILE A 139 -17.59 -2.77 8.60
CA ILE A 139 -18.00 -3.99 9.29
C ILE A 139 -17.14 -4.23 10.54
N GLU A 140 -15.82 -4.08 10.43
CA GLU A 140 -14.87 -4.19 11.56
C GLU A 140 -15.24 -3.22 12.69
N ASP A 141 -15.50 -1.95 12.37
CA ASP A 141 -15.91 -0.94 13.34
C ASP A 141 -17.20 -1.36 14.06
N ARG A 142 -18.15 -1.96 13.34
CA ARG A 142 -19.39 -2.46 13.94
C ARG A 142 -19.16 -3.68 14.83
N ILE A 143 -18.28 -4.60 14.43
CA ILE A 143 -17.90 -5.76 15.25
C ILE A 143 -17.21 -5.28 16.53
N LEU A 144 -16.24 -4.38 16.40
CA LEU A 144 -15.51 -3.78 17.52
C LEU A 144 -16.47 -3.09 18.50
N ASN A 145 -17.42 -2.30 18.00
CA ASN A 145 -18.42 -1.63 18.84
C ASN A 145 -19.41 -2.60 19.49
N ALA A 146 -19.73 -3.73 18.85
CA ALA A 146 -20.70 -4.69 19.35
C ALA A 146 -20.12 -5.67 20.38
N ALA A 147 -18.89 -6.16 20.18
CA ALA A 147 -18.32 -7.23 21.00
C ALA A 147 -16.88 -6.97 21.46
N GLY A 148 -16.27 -5.85 21.07
CA GLY A 148 -14.88 -5.53 21.38
C GLY A 148 -13.88 -6.32 20.53
N VAL A 149 -12.67 -6.44 21.05
CA VAL A 149 -11.60 -7.21 20.41
C VAL A 149 -11.83 -8.71 20.66
N GLY A 150 -11.94 -9.48 19.58
CA GLY A 150 -12.16 -10.92 19.61
C GLY A 150 -11.92 -11.57 18.26
N ASN A 151 -12.16 -12.89 18.16
CA ASN A 151 -11.87 -13.67 16.95
C ASN A 151 -12.60 -13.13 15.72
N ASP A 152 -13.88 -12.75 15.85
CA ASP A 152 -14.68 -12.20 14.73
C ASP A 152 -14.05 -10.92 14.14
N LEU A 153 -13.43 -10.08 14.99
CA LEU A 153 -12.73 -8.88 14.52
C LEU A 153 -11.41 -9.23 13.82
N VAL A 154 -10.66 -10.18 14.39
CA VAL A 154 -9.40 -10.65 13.79
C VAL A 154 -9.65 -11.27 12.43
N GLU A 155 -10.71 -12.05 12.28
CA GLU A 155 -11.08 -12.66 11.01
C GLU A 155 -11.47 -11.60 9.97
N ALA A 156 -12.30 -10.61 10.34
CA ALA A 156 -12.62 -9.49 9.44
C ALA A 156 -11.36 -8.69 9.03
N GLN A 157 -10.42 -8.49 9.95
CA GLN A 157 -9.14 -7.82 9.69
C GLN A 157 -8.26 -8.59 8.70
N GLN A 158 -8.19 -9.92 8.82
CA GLN A 158 -7.45 -10.74 7.86
C GLN A 158 -8.01 -10.59 6.45
N ILE A 159 -9.35 -10.59 6.31
CA ILE A 159 -10.00 -10.37 5.01
C ILE A 159 -9.62 -8.99 4.44
N ARG A 160 -9.65 -7.94 5.27
CA ARG A 160 -9.24 -6.58 4.84
C ARG A 160 -7.78 -6.56 4.40
N GLU A 161 -6.89 -7.21 5.15
CA GLU A 161 -5.45 -7.26 4.88
C GLU A 161 -5.16 -7.95 3.53
N GLU A 162 -5.86 -9.05 3.20
CA GLU A 162 -5.77 -9.70 1.89
C GLU A 162 -6.16 -8.74 0.74
N MET A 163 -7.23 -7.97 0.91
CA MET A 163 -7.66 -6.98 -0.10
C MET A 163 -6.67 -5.83 -0.23
N GLN A 164 -6.16 -5.33 0.90
CA GLN A 164 -5.17 -4.27 0.94
C GLN A 164 -3.87 -4.71 0.28
N GLU A 165 -3.47 -5.97 0.40
CA GLU A 165 -2.28 -6.46 -0.28
C GLU A 165 -2.36 -6.26 -1.80
N VAL A 166 -3.50 -6.58 -2.40
CA VAL A 166 -3.74 -6.33 -3.84
C VAL A 166 -3.79 -4.84 -4.17
N GLU A 167 -4.44 -4.03 -3.33
CA GLU A 167 -4.43 -2.57 -3.47
C GLU A 167 -2.98 -2.03 -3.56
N HIS A 168 -2.10 -2.46 -2.64
CA HIS A 168 -0.70 -2.05 -2.63
C HIS A 168 0.07 -2.53 -3.88
N TRP A 169 -0.25 -3.70 -4.43
CA TRP A 169 0.37 -4.17 -5.67
C TRP A 169 -0.01 -3.28 -6.86
N LEU A 170 -1.27 -2.87 -6.95
CA LEU A 170 -1.73 -1.95 -8.00
C LEU A 170 -1.13 -0.55 -7.83
N GLU A 171 -1.02 -0.07 -6.60
CA GLU A 171 -0.31 1.18 -6.29
C GLU A 171 1.17 1.11 -6.70
N ASP A 172 1.86 -0.01 -6.49
CA ASP A 172 3.26 -0.22 -6.87
C ASP A 172 3.44 -0.10 -8.39
N ILE A 173 2.52 -0.70 -9.17
CA ILE A 173 2.51 -0.56 -10.62
C ILE A 173 2.36 0.92 -11.00
N LEU A 174 1.35 1.63 -10.48
CA LEU A 174 1.15 3.05 -10.75
C LEU A 174 2.37 3.90 -10.37
N CYS A 175 2.97 3.63 -9.21
CA CYS A 175 4.18 4.33 -8.79
C CYS A 175 5.32 4.13 -9.79
N GLY A 176 5.53 2.90 -10.28
CA GLY A 176 6.50 2.62 -11.34
C GLY A 176 6.23 3.42 -12.62
N THR A 177 4.97 3.60 -13.01
CA THR A 177 4.63 4.42 -14.19
C THR A 177 5.02 5.88 -14.05
N LEU A 178 4.93 6.44 -12.84
CA LEU A 178 5.31 7.82 -12.56
C LEU A 178 6.83 8.02 -12.58
N GLU A 179 7.61 6.99 -12.27
CA GLU A 179 9.07 7.00 -12.40
C GLU A 179 9.52 6.86 -13.85
N GLY A 180 8.78 6.08 -14.64
CA GLY A 180 8.96 5.94 -16.08
C GLY A 180 8.65 4.52 -16.54
N VAL A 181 8.10 4.40 -17.75
CA VAL A 181 7.67 3.11 -18.33
C VAL A 181 8.83 2.12 -18.44
N ASP A 182 10.04 2.60 -18.78
CA ASP A 182 11.24 1.77 -18.86
C ASP A 182 11.65 1.20 -17.49
N ILE A 183 11.48 2.00 -16.42
CA ILE A 183 11.80 1.60 -15.04
C ILE A 183 10.81 0.53 -14.57
N LEU A 184 9.52 0.75 -14.83
CA LEU A 184 8.46 -0.22 -14.52
C LEU A 184 8.67 -1.55 -15.27
N THR A 185 9.02 -1.48 -16.56
CA THR A 185 9.28 -2.67 -17.38
C THR A 185 10.43 -3.49 -16.80
N LYS A 186 11.53 -2.81 -16.47
CA LYS A 186 12.68 -3.45 -15.85
C LYS A 186 12.34 -4.05 -14.48
N ALA A 187 11.54 -3.35 -13.66
CA ALA A 187 11.11 -3.85 -12.37
C ALA A 187 10.30 -5.15 -12.47
N TYR A 188 9.45 -5.27 -13.49
CA TYR A 188 8.68 -6.48 -13.80
C TYR A 188 9.60 -7.62 -14.27
N GLU A 189 10.53 -7.36 -15.19
CA GLU A 189 11.50 -8.34 -15.70
C GLU A 189 12.43 -8.87 -14.60
N ASP A 190 12.89 -7.98 -13.71
CA ASP A 190 13.74 -8.32 -12.57
C ASP A 190 12.96 -9.05 -11.45
N GLY A 191 11.63 -9.19 -11.57
CA GLY A 191 10.80 -9.86 -10.57
C GLY A 191 10.69 -9.08 -9.26
N THR A 192 10.80 -7.75 -9.32
CA THR A 192 10.91 -6.86 -8.14
C THR A 192 9.61 -6.18 -7.74
N LEU A 193 8.54 -6.38 -8.51
CA LEU A 193 7.22 -5.85 -8.17
C LEU A 193 6.62 -6.66 -7.01
N LEU A 194 5.84 -5.97 -6.16
CA LEU A 194 5.33 -6.57 -4.93
C LEU A 194 4.52 -7.85 -5.16
N PHE A 195 3.68 -7.92 -6.19
CA PHE A 195 2.86 -9.10 -6.49
C PHE A 195 3.68 -10.33 -6.92
N GLN A 196 4.90 -10.15 -7.42
CA GLN A 196 5.76 -11.24 -7.88
C GLN A 196 6.51 -11.93 -6.72
N HIS A 197 6.56 -11.29 -5.54
CA HIS A 197 7.24 -11.82 -4.36
C HIS A 197 6.37 -12.73 -3.50
N VAL A 198 5.06 -12.74 -3.69
CA VAL A 198 4.09 -13.49 -2.87
C VAL A 198 3.84 -14.91 -3.40
N ALA A 199 4.18 -15.18 -4.67
CA ALA A 199 3.99 -16.47 -5.33
C ALA A 199 5.15 -17.47 -5.16
N LYS A 200 6.06 -17.27 -4.18
CA LYS A 200 7.21 -18.16 -3.92
C LYS A 200 7.10 -18.90 -2.59
#